data_AF-A0A534IV13-F1
#
_entry.id   AF-A0A534IV13-F1
#
_cell.length_a   1.000
_cell.length_b   1.000
_cell.length_c   1.000
_cell.angle_alpha   90.00
_cell.angle_beta   90.00
_cell.angle_gamma   90.00
#
_symmetry.space_group_name_H-M   'P 1'
#
loop_
_entity.id
_entity.type
_entity.pdbx_description
1 polymer ?
#
loop_
_entity_poly.entity_id
_entity_poly.type
_entity_poly.pdbx_seq_one_letter_code
_entity_poly.pdbx_strand_id
1 'polypeptide(L)'
;MAIAPPARVPTTDAPIAQAITPGIFRASTSPCVPALVPLQVRGKFLFAGDEKFYVRGVTYGAFQPDASGHEYHDPNVIERDFAQMAANGINTVRIPH
;
A
#
# COMPACT_ATOMS: atom_id res chain seq x y z
N MET A 1 -63.63 24.19 11.54
CA MET A 1 -62.56 23.46 10.83
C MET A 1 -61.28 23.64 11.63
N ALA A 2 -60.82 22.58 12.30
CA ALA A 2 -59.60 22.59 13.11
C ALA A 2 -58.48 21.94 12.29
N ILE A 3 -57.35 22.63 12.16
CA ILE A 3 -56.13 22.11 11.53
C ILE A 3 -55.11 21.85 12.64
N ALA A 4 -54.74 20.58 12.81
CA ALA A 4 -53.79 20.09 13.79
C ALA A 4 -52.37 20.60 13.51
N PRO A 5 -51.52 20.83 14.53
CA PRO A 5 -50.12 21.18 14.32
C PRO A 5 -49.30 19.95 13.91
N PRO A 6 -48.27 20.07 13.06
CA PRO A 6 -47.46 18.92 12.65
C PRO A 6 -46.53 18.48 13.79
N ALA A 7 -46.40 17.16 13.90
CA ALA A 7 -45.57 16.45 14.87
C ALA A 7 -44.08 16.78 14.71
N ARG A 8 -43.40 17.02 15.84
CA ARG A 8 -41.96 17.22 15.93
C ARG A 8 -41.26 15.88 15.74
N VAL A 9 -40.56 15.69 14.63
CA VAL A 9 -39.67 14.54 14.41
C VAL A 9 -38.39 14.78 15.23
N PRO A 10 -38.01 13.90 16.17
CA PRO A 10 -36.65 13.91 16.69
C PRO A 10 -35.75 13.26 15.63
N THR A 11 -35.11 14.09 14.80
CA THR A 11 -33.97 13.64 14.01
C THR A 11 -32.82 13.39 14.98
N THR A 12 -32.66 12.13 15.37
CA THR A 12 -31.46 11.63 16.05
C THR A 12 -30.28 11.78 15.08
N ASP A 13 -29.57 12.89 15.18
CA ASP A 13 -28.28 13.09 14.53
C ASP A 13 -27.22 12.43 15.42
N ALA A 14 -27.14 11.10 15.35
CA ALA A 14 -26.03 10.36 15.94
C ALA A 14 -24.93 10.26 14.89
N PRO A 15 -23.73 10.81 15.12
CA PRO A 15 -22.65 10.67 14.17
C PRO A 15 -22.21 9.21 14.14
N ILE A 16 -22.37 8.56 12.98
CA ILE A 16 -21.67 7.32 12.65
C ILE A 16 -20.21 7.69 12.38
N ALA A 17 -19.48 8.04 13.43
CA ALA A 17 -18.04 8.14 13.41
C ALA A 17 -17.48 6.75 13.77
N GLN A 18 -17.70 5.77 12.91
CA GLN A 18 -16.89 4.55 12.95
C GLN A 18 -15.50 4.95 12.47
N ALA A 19 -14.62 5.16 13.44
CA ALA A 19 -13.21 5.39 13.24
C ALA A 19 -12.64 4.25 12.38
N ILE A 20 -12.41 4.52 11.10
CA ILE A 20 -11.52 3.71 10.27
C ILE A 20 -10.12 4.03 10.79
N THR A 21 -9.70 3.36 11.86
CA THR A 21 -8.30 3.39 12.28
C THR A 21 -7.52 2.69 11.17
N PRO A 22 -6.58 3.34 10.45
CA PRO A 22 -5.61 2.57 9.70
C PRO A 22 -4.77 1.88 10.74
N GLY A 23 -5.10 0.61 11.03
CA GLY A 23 -4.22 -0.28 11.76
C GLY A 23 -2.95 -0.42 10.95
N ILE A 24 -2.01 0.51 11.16
CA ILE A 24 -0.65 0.42 10.66
C ILE A 24 -0.09 -0.82 11.34
N PHE A 25 -0.18 -1.94 10.63
CA PHE A 25 0.54 -3.17 10.97
C PHE A 25 2.02 -2.79 10.94
N ARG A 26 2.57 -2.50 12.11
CA ARG A 26 4.00 -2.36 12.29
C ARG A 26 4.59 -3.73 12.04
N ALA A 27 5.08 -3.94 10.82
CA ALA A 27 5.79 -5.15 10.45
C ALA A 27 6.92 -5.36 11.45
N SER A 28 6.93 -6.55 12.07
CA SER A 28 7.99 -6.98 12.97
C SER A 28 9.32 -6.93 12.23
N THR A 29 10.29 -6.20 12.78
CA THR A 29 11.67 -6.16 12.31
C THR A 29 12.30 -7.53 12.53
N SER A 30 12.24 -8.37 11.50
CA SER A 30 13.10 -9.54 11.35
C SER A 30 13.39 -9.66 9.86
N PRO A 31 14.64 -9.46 9.40
CA PRO A 31 15.00 -9.74 8.02
C PRO A 31 15.16 -11.26 7.88
N CYS A 32 14.06 -11.99 8.01
CA CYS A 32 13.93 -13.26 7.31
C CYS A 32 13.57 -12.83 5.89
N VAL A 33 14.47 -13.03 4.93
CA VAL A 33 14.10 -12.93 3.51
C VAL A 33 12.98 -13.97 3.35
N PRO A 34 11.70 -13.57 3.26
CA PRO A 34 10.64 -14.56 3.12
C PRO A 34 10.96 -15.29 1.82
N ALA A 35 10.98 -16.61 1.86
CA ALA A 35 10.99 -17.39 0.62
C ALA A 35 9.89 -16.79 -0.26
N LEU A 36 10.29 -16.18 -1.38
CA LEU A 36 9.37 -15.40 -2.21
C LEU A 36 8.36 -16.38 -2.79
N VAL A 37 7.21 -16.50 -2.13
CA VAL A 37 6.10 -17.29 -2.65
C VAL A 37 5.65 -16.59 -3.92
N PRO A 38 5.61 -17.29 -5.07
CA PRO A 38 5.14 -16.69 -6.30
C PRO A 38 3.74 -16.10 -6.11
N LEU A 39 3.52 -14.87 -6.59
CA LEU A 39 2.22 -14.24 -6.54
C LEU A 39 1.26 -14.95 -7.50
N GLN A 40 0.10 -15.35 -6.97
CA GLN A 40 -0.97 -15.99 -7.74
C GLN A 40 -2.15 -15.03 -7.91
N VAL A 41 -2.76 -15.05 -9.09
CA VAL A 41 -4.00 -14.32 -9.36
C VAL A 41 -5.18 -15.16 -8.90
N ARG A 42 -6.01 -14.65 -7.98
CA ARG A 42 -7.28 -15.26 -7.58
C ARG A 42 -8.40 -14.25 -7.84
N GLY A 43 -9.01 -14.36 -9.02
CA GLY A 43 -9.98 -13.38 -9.51
C GLY A 43 -9.34 -12.02 -9.74
N LYS A 44 -9.77 -11.00 -8.98
CA LYS A 44 -9.25 -9.62 -9.08
C LYS A 44 -8.12 -9.29 -8.11
N PHE A 45 -7.66 -10.26 -7.32
CA PHE A 45 -6.68 -10.03 -6.24
C PHE A 45 -5.43 -10.89 -6.43
N LEU A 46 -4.32 -10.43 -5.85
CA LEU A 46 -3.05 -11.15 -5.78
C LEU A 46 -2.92 -11.84 -4.42
N PHE A 47 -2.30 -13.02 -4.41
CA PHE A 47 -2.07 -13.82 -3.21
C PHE A 47 -0.63 -14.34 -3.17
N ALA A 48 -0.01 -14.29 -1.99
CA ALA A 48 1.24 -14.95 -1.67
C ALA A 48 0.90 -16.16 -0.78
N GLY A 49 0.81 -17.35 -1.37
CA GLY A 49 0.27 -18.52 -0.67
C GLY A 49 -1.22 -18.33 -0.37
N ASP A 50 -1.59 -18.35 0.92
CA ASP A 50 -2.97 -18.14 1.36
C ASP A 50 -3.26 -16.71 1.84
N GLU A 51 -2.24 -15.85 1.86
CA GLU A 51 -2.38 -14.47 2.27
C GLU A 51 -2.67 -13.57 1.07
N LYS A 52 -3.65 -12.68 1.23
CA LYS A 52 -3.96 -11.67 0.23
C LYS A 52 -2.83 -10.64 0.17
N PHE A 53 -2.23 -10.48 -0.99
CA PHE A 53 -1.13 -9.56 -1.23
C PHE A 53 -1.64 -8.19 -1.69
N TYR A 54 -1.39 -7.17 -0.87
CA TYR A 54 -1.67 -5.77 -1.22
C TYR A 54 -0.41 -5.13 -1.80
N VAL A 55 -0.49 -4.69 -3.06
CA VAL A 55 0.60 -4.00 -3.75
C VAL A 55 0.73 -2.58 -3.18
N ARG A 56 1.87 -2.30 -2.56
CA ARG A 56 2.32 -0.96 -2.16
C ARG A 56 3.53 -0.61 -3.03
N GLY A 57 3.21 -0.30 -4.28
CA GLY A 57 4.18 -0.19 -5.36
C GLY A 57 4.69 1.24 -5.56
N VAL A 58 5.99 1.37 -5.88
CA VAL A 58 6.58 2.60 -6.42
C VAL A 58 7.22 2.34 -7.77
N THR A 59 7.40 3.38 -8.59
CA THR A 59 8.20 3.27 -9.81
C THR A 59 9.65 3.58 -9.46
N TYR A 60 10.58 2.75 -9.93
CA TYR A 60 12.01 2.94 -9.77
C TYR A 60 12.69 2.76 -11.12
N GLY A 61 13.05 3.88 -11.74
CA GLY A 61 13.70 3.88 -13.05
C GLY A 61 13.36 5.11 -13.90
N ALA A 62 13.76 5.03 -15.18
CA ALA A 62 14.01 6.15 -16.08
C ALA A 62 15.07 7.12 -15.52
N PHE A 63 16.13 6.55 -14.93
CA PHE A 63 17.28 7.33 -14.50
C PHE A 63 18.06 7.79 -15.73
N GLN A 64 18.67 8.97 -15.63
CA GLN A 64 19.52 9.49 -16.68
C GLN A 64 20.67 8.50 -16.91
N PRO A 65 20.84 7.93 -18.11
CA PRO A 65 21.88 6.96 -18.32
C PRO A 65 23.27 7.58 -18.22
N ASP A 66 24.23 6.83 -17.68
CA ASP A 66 25.64 7.26 -17.64
C ASP A 66 26.30 7.27 -19.03
N ALA A 67 27.57 7.64 -19.06
CA ALA A 67 28.39 7.61 -20.28
C ALA A 67 28.49 6.21 -20.93
N SER A 68 28.12 5.14 -20.22
CA SER A 68 28.09 3.75 -20.68
C SER A 68 26.68 3.26 -21.02
N GLY A 69 25.65 4.12 -20.92
CA GLY A 69 24.27 3.78 -21.26
C GLY A 69 23.56 2.93 -20.21
N HIS A 70 24.15 2.69 -19.05
CA HIS A 70 23.44 2.02 -17.95
C HIS A 70 22.46 3.02 -17.31
N GLU A 71 21.41 2.58 -16.65
CA GLU A 71 20.52 3.47 -15.85
C GLU A 71 20.68 3.24 -14.34
N TYR A 72 21.35 2.14 -13.97
CA TYR A 72 21.50 1.67 -12.60
C TYR A 72 22.98 1.39 -12.34
N HIS A 73 23.68 2.34 -11.71
CA HIS A 73 25.14 2.38 -11.70
C HIS A 73 25.78 1.96 -10.38
N ASP A 74 25.21 2.41 -9.26
CA ASP A 74 25.81 2.26 -7.95
C ASP A 74 24.97 1.30 -7.10
N PRO A 75 25.44 0.04 -6.91
CA PRO A 75 24.78 -0.94 -6.07
C PRO A 75 24.52 -0.42 -4.65
N ASN A 76 25.41 0.41 -4.11
CA ASN A 76 25.26 0.94 -2.75
C ASN A 76 24.11 1.95 -2.66
N VAL A 77 23.91 2.75 -3.71
CA VAL A 77 22.76 3.67 -3.81
C VAL A 77 21.48 2.88 -3.95
N ILE A 78 21.46 1.88 -4.82
CA ILE A 78 20.30 1.01 -5.04
C ILE A 78 19.90 0.29 -3.76
N GLU A 79 20.87 -0.27 -3.03
CA GLU A 79 20.64 -0.91 -1.73
C GLU A 79 20.07 0.08 -0.70
N ARG A 80 20.61 1.30 -0.64
CA ARG A 80 20.11 2.35 0.25
C ARG A 80 18.68 2.75 -0.08
N ASP A 81 18.37 2.93 -1.35
CA ASP A 81 17.04 3.30 -1.82
C ASP A 81 16.02 2.21 -1.48
N PHE A 82 16.35 0.94 -1.75
CA PHE A 82 15.48 -0.19 -1.40
C PHE A 82 15.33 -0.37 0.11
N ALA A 83 16.38 -0.13 0.90
CA ALA A 83 16.30 -0.14 2.36
C ALA A 83 15.33 0.95 2.86
N GLN A 84 15.38 2.14 2.28
CA GLN A 84 14.43 3.22 2.61
C GLN A 84 13.00 2.88 2.17
N MET A 85 12.81 2.30 0.99
CA MET A 85 11.51 1.83 0.53
C MET A 85 10.92 0.78 1.48
N ALA A 86 11.69 -0.24 1.85
CA ALA A 86 11.29 -1.27 2.79
C ALA A 86 10.95 -0.69 4.18
N ALA A 87 11.76 0.26 4.68
CA ALA A 87 11.51 0.94 5.95
C ALA A 87 10.19 1.75 5.95
N ASN A 88 9.77 2.26 4.78
CA ASN A 88 8.48 2.93 4.60
C ASN A 88 7.34 1.98 4.22
N GLY A 89 7.59 0.66 4.20
CA GLY A 89 6.58 -0.34 3.88
C GLY A 89 6.26 -0.49 2.40
N ILE A 90 7.10 -0.02 1.48
CA ILE A 90 6.97 -0.37 0.07
C ILE A 90 7.37 -1.83 -0.12
N ASN A 91 6.58 -2.59 -0.90
CA ASN A 91 6.79 -4.03 -1.11
C ASN A 91 6.86 -4.44 -2.58
N THR A 92 6.73 -3.48 -3.50
CA THR A 92 6.74 -3.74 -4.94
C THR A 92 7.38 -2.57 -5.64
N VAL A 93 8.17 -2.86 -6.67
CA VAL A 93 8.82 -1.85 -7.48
C VAL A 93 8.48 -2.13 -8.94
N ARG A 94 8.04 -1.09 -9.65
CA ARG A 94 7.89 -1.12 -11.11
C ARG A 94 9.15 -0.56 -11.73
N ILE A 95 9.85 -1.37 -12.51
CA ILE A 95 10.99 -0.97 -13.32
C ILE A 95 10.45 -0.62 -14.71
N PRO A 96 10.47 0.65 -15.13
CA PRO A 96 10.13 1.03 -16.49
C PRO A 96 11.19 0.45 -17.44
N HIS A 97 10.70 -0.13 -18.54
CA HIS A 97 11.46 -0.60 -19.69
C HIS A 97 10.95 0.15 -20.92
#